data_AF-A0A1L3LJY1-F1
#
_entry.id   AF-A0A1L3LJY1-F1
#
_cell.length_a   1.000
_cell.length_b   1.000
_cell.length_c   1.000
_cell.angle_alpha   90.00
_cell.angle_beta   90.00
_cell.angle_gamma   90.00
#
_symmetry.space_group_name_H-M   'P 1'
#
loop_
_entity.id
_entity.type
_entity.pdbx_description
1 polymer ?
#
loop_
_entity_poly.entity_id
_entity_poly.type
_entity_poly.pdbx_seq_one_letter_code
_entity_poly.pdbx_strand_id
1 'polypeptide(L)'
;MKSRFLRAAALCALSLMPIVAEAAEGFATANVNMRSGPSTRYPAVTIIPSGESVEIHGCLADRPWCDVSFYGGRGWVAGQYVQALYRSNRVYVEPEYYRPLGIPTVVFEFDRYWDRNYRGRDFYRDRDRWRRGPDWAEDGDWQWRREEERRDRQRRQQAERREWEREQDRRDWEREQAREREQARDRQEARERQQWQRERERDRREWRDRRRDEERREDNSAENYQGARKEERARQLRELRRDGEVRTVPKCVFNDFACEND
;
A
#
# COMPACT_ATOMS: atom_id res chain seq x y z
N MET A 1 -53.62 96.23 36.37
CA MET A 1 -53.18 95.31 35.31
C MET A 1 -51.74 94.93 35.61
N LYS A 2 -51.24 93.68 35.65
CA LYS A 2 -51.75 92.33 35.38
C LYS A 2 -50.82 91.35 36.13
N SER A 3 -51.35 90.66 37.13
CA SER A 3 -50.72 89.55 37.85
C SER A 3 -50.89 88.25 37.08
N ARG A 4 -50.05 87.92 36.06
CA ARG A 4 -50.24 86.67 35.28
C ARG A 4 -48.99 85.94 34.77
N PHE A 5 -47.76 86.33 35.10
CA PHE A 5 -46.57 85.74 34.44
C PHE A 5 -45.73 84.76 35.28
N LEU A 6 -46.22 84.28 36.43
CA LEU A 6 -45.45 83.39 37.33
C LEU A 6 -45.92 81.91 37.34
N ARG A 7 -46.58 81.40 36.30
CA ARG A 7 -47.12 80.01 36.31
C ARG A 7 -46.62 79.05 35.21
N ALA A 8 -45.57 79.40 34.46
CA ALA A 8 -45.12 78.56 33.33
C ALA A 8 -43.78 77.83 33.53
N ALA A 9 -43.12 77.91 34.71
CA ALA A 9 -41.79 77.32 34.91
C ALA A 9 -41.78 75.92 35.56
N ALA A 10 -42.94 75.37 35.97
CA ALA A 10 -43.00 74.15 36.76
C ALA A 10 -43.28 72.85 35.96
N LEU A 11 -43.48 72.92 34.64
CA LEU A 11 -43.90 71.75 33.83
C LEU A 11 -42.78 71.13 32.95
N CYS A 12 -41.58 71.73 32.88
CA CYS A 12 -40.48 71.19 32.07
C CYS A 12 -39.37 70.48 32.87
N ALA A 13 -39.48 70.38 34.20
CA ALA A 13 -38.45 69.79 35.05
C ALA A 13 -38.60 68.27 35.30
N LEU A 14 -39.61 67.60 34.72
CA LEU A 14 -39.91 66.19 34.99
C LEU A 14 -39.41 65.19 33.92
N SER A 15 -38.70 65.63 32.87
CA SER A 15 -38.39 64.80 31.70
C SER A 15 -36.91 64.37 31.55
N LEU A 16 -36.09 64.49 32.60
CA LEU A 16 -34.69 64.02 32.60
C LEU A 16 -34.47 62.86 33.59
N MET A 17 -35.40 61.91 33.67
CA MET A 17 -35.04 60.64 34.32
C MET A 17 -34.14 59.84 33.37
N PRO A 18 -32.88 59.58 33.73
CA PRO A 18 -32.05 58.67 32.96
C PRO A 18 -32.72 57.30 32.96
N ILE A 19 -32.93 56.73 31.78
CA ILE A 19 -33.31 55.34 31.64
C ILE A 19 -32.10 54.54 32.14
N VAL A 20 -32.24 53.91 33.30
CA VAL A 20 -31.22 52.98 33.78
C VAL A 20 -31.28 51.77 32.85
N ALA A 21 -30.19 51.51 32.12
CA ALA A 21 -30.05 50.28 31.37
C ALA A 21 -29.92 49.14 32.39
N GLU A 22 -30.98 48.34 32.53
CA GLU A 22 -30.98 47.15 33.37
C GLU A 22 -30.27 46.03 32.60
N ALA A 23 -29.22 45.48 33.17
CA ALA A 23 -28.53 44.32 32.62
C ALA A 23 -29.20 43.05 33.16
N ALA A 24 -29.36 42.06 32.29
CA ALA A 24 -30.06 40.82 32.66
C ALA A 24 -29.15 39.94 33.53
N GLU A 25 -29.69 39.35 34.59
CA GLU A 25 -28.94 38.40 35.41
C GLU A 25 -28.88 37.02 34.73
N GLY A 26 -27.68 36.43 34.72
CA GLY A 26 -27.42 35.08 34.24
C GLY A 26 -26.56 34.28 35.21
N PHE A 27 -26.42 32.99 34.96
CA PHE A 27 -25.63 32.06 35.76
C PHE A 27 -24.76 31.20 34.86
N ALA A 28 -23.49 31.04 35.22
CA ALA A 28 -22.59 30.15 34.50
C ALA A 28 -23.00 28.69 34.71
N THR A 29 -23.03 27.89 33.65
CA THR A 29 -23.38 26.46 33.71
C THR A 29 -22.18 25.52 33.84
N ALA A 30 -20.98 26.08 33.72
CA ALA A 30 -19.70 25.39 33.84
C ALA A 30 -18.60 26.39 34.25
N ASN A 31 -17.40 25.89 34.53
CA ASN A 31 -16.22 26.74 34.65
C ASN A 31 -15.88 27.32 33.27
N VAL A 32 -16.28 28.57 33.02
CA VAL A 32 -16.23 29.17 31.68
C VAL A 32 -15.21 30.29 31.61
N ASN A 33 -14.45 30.33 30.52
CA ASN A 33 -13.52 31.43 30.26
C ASN A 33 -14.29 32.66 29.78
N MET A 34 -14.25 33.74 30.55
CA MET A 34 -14.65 35.07 30.09
C MET A 34 -13.50 35.67 29.29
N ARG A 35 -13.75 36.07 28.05
CA ARG A 35 -12.72 36.45 27.08
C ARG A 35 -12.76 37.94 26.74
N SER A 36 -11.67 38.44 26.20
CA SER A 36 -11.55 39.85 25.78
C SER A 36 -12.25 40.18 24.45
N GLY A 37 -12.91 39.20 23.83
CA GLY A 37 -13.72 39.38 22.63
C GLY A 37 -14.54 38.12 22.31
N PRO A 38 -15.46 38.19 21.32
CA PRO A 38 -16.43 37.15 21.00
C PRO A 38 -15.82 35.99 20.16
N SER A 39 -14.75 35.39 20.68
CA SER A 39 -14.08 34.23 20.07
C SER A 39 -13.24 33.50 21.12
N THR A 40 -13.12 32.18 20.98
CA THR A 40 -12.29 31.33 21.85
C THR A 40 -10.79 31.62 21.73
N ARG A 41 -10.39 32.38 20.71
CA ARG A 41 -8.99 32.75 20.46
C ARG A 41 -8.55 33.99 21.22
N TYR A 42 -9.48 34.88 21.60
CA TYR A 42 -9.15 36.05 22.41
C TYR A 42 -8.65 35.62 23.79
N PRO A 43 -7.70 36.37 24.38
CA PRO A 43 -7.15 36.04 25.69
C PRO A 43 -8.26 36.02 26.75
N ALA A 44 -8.15 35.06 27.66
CA ALA A 44 -9.02 34.96 28.82
C ALA A 44 -8.78 36.14 29.77
N VAL A 45 -9.86 36.77 30.19
CA VAL A 45 -9.90 37.85 31.19
C VAL A 45 -9.93 37.25 32.59
N THR A 46 -10.75 36.21 32.77
CA THR A 46 -10.87 35.39 33.98
C THR A 46 -11.65 34.11 33.68
N ILE A 47 -11.75 33.23 34.68
CA ILE A 47 -12.66 32.09 34.68
C ILE A 47 -13.84 32.43 35.59
N ILE A 48 -15.05 32.19 35.12
CA ILE A 48 -16.29 32.27 35.90
C ILE A 48 -16.60 30.85 36.38
N PRO A 49 -16.59 30.59 37.70
CA PRO A 49 -16.96 29.29 38.24
C PRO A 49 -18.40 28.90 37.91
N SER A 50 -18.65 27.59 37.80
CA SER A 50 -20.01 27.08 37.60
C SER A 50 -20.95 27.53 38.74
N GLY A 51 -22.14 27.97 38.40
CA GLY A 51 -23.18 28.42 39.33
C GLY A 51 -23.08 29.88 39.74
N GLU A 52 -21.97 30.55 39.47
CA GLU A 52 -21.80 31.98 39.76
C GLU A 52 -22.69 32.85 38.89
N SER A 53 -23.17 33.95 39.47
CA SER A 53 -23.99 34.92 38.75
C SER A 53 -23.12 35.85 37.90
N VAL A 54 -23.67 36.25 36.77
CA VAL A 54 -23.08 37.19 35.82
C VAL A 54 -24.14 38.19 35.41
N GLU A 55 -23.71 39.41 35.12
CA GLU A 55 -24.59 40.46 34.62
C GLU A 55 -24.38 40.59 33.10
N ILE A 56 -25.45 40.42 32.33
CA ILE A 56 -25.44 40.38 30.86
C ILE A 56 -25.78 41.77 30.31
N HIS A 57 -24.79 42.41 29.69
CA HIS A 57 -24.91 43.74 29.08
C HIS A 57 -25.50 43.71 27.67
N GLY A 58 -25.45 42.56 27.01
CA GLY A 58 -25.97 42.36 25.67
C GLY A 58 -25.32 41.18 24.96
N CYS A 59 -25.94 40.71 23.88
CA CYS A 59 -25.39 39.62 23.07
C CYS A 59 -25.33 40.01 21.58
N LEU A 60 -24.44 39.37 20.83
CA LEU A 60 -24.33 39.57 19.38
C LEU A 60 -25.52 38.96 18.64
N ALA A 61 -25.91 39.54 17.51
CA ALA A 61 -27.01 39.02 16.68
C ALA A 61 -26.63 37.77 15.88
N ASP A 62 -25.41 37.77 15.35
CA ASP A 62 -24.88 36.81 14.38
C ASP A 62 -24.32 35.55 15.05
N ARG A 63 -23.88 35.68 16.30
CA ARG A 63 -23.21 34.60 17.05
C ARG A 63 -23.65 34.64 18.50
N PRO A 64 -23.84 33.48 19.17
CA PRO A 64 -24.30 33.43 20.55
C PRO A 64 -23.15 33.75 21.52
N TRP A 65 -22.65 34.98 21.50
CA TRP A 65 -21.70 35.53 22.46
C TRP A 65 -22.32 36.71 23.19
N CYS A 66 -22.16 36.73 24.50
CA CYS A 66 -22.73 37.74 25.38
C CYS A 66 -21.61 38.48 26.11
N ASP A 67 -21.71 39.81 26.12
CA ASP A 67 -20.90 40.70 26.93
C ASP A 67 -21.45 40.68 28.36
N VAL A 68 -20.62 40.23 29.29
CA VAL A 68 -20.95 40.01 30.69
C VAL A 68 -19.97 40.70 31.62
N SER A 69 -20.44 41.08 32.80
CA SER A 69 -19.59 41.45 33.93
C SER A 69 -19.57 40.34 34.99
N PHE A 70 -18.37 40.11 35.53
CA PHE A 70 -18.13 39.20 36.64
C PHE A 70 -16.96 39.71 37.48
N TYR A 71 -17.16 39.80 38.80
CA TYR A 71 -16.14 40.20 39.79
C TYR A 71 -15.32 41.46 39.39
N GLY A 72 -16.02 42.51 38.94
CA GLY A 72 -15.38 43.77 38.51
C GLY A 72 -14.65 43.72 37.16
N GLY A 73 -14.63 42.56 36.50
CA GLY A 73 -14.19 42.41 35.11
C GLY A 73 -15.38 42.46 34.15
N ARG A 74 -15.12 42.89 32.91
CA ARG A 74 -16.06 42.80 31.79
C ARG A 74 -15.44 41.97 30.67
N GLY A 75 -16.24 41.18 29.95
CA GLY A 75 -15.75 40.30 28.90
C GLY A 75 -16.87 39.53 28.21
N TRP A 76 -16.48 38.64 27.31
CA TRP A 76 -17.38 37.90 26.45
C TRP A 76 -17.42 36.43 26.85
N VAL A 77 -18.62 35.86 26.94
CA VAL A 77 -18.86 34.45 27.21
C VAL A 77 -19.80 33.90 26.13
N ALA A 78 -19.62 32.63 25.73
CA ALA A 78 -20.55 32.00 24.81
C ALA A 78 -21.89 31.73 25.52
N GLY A 79 -23.00 32.12 24.89
CA GLY A 79 -24.36 32.06 25.45
C GLY A 79 -24.79 30.66 25.90
N GLN A 80 -24.31 29.61 25.23
CA GLN A 80 -24.51 28.21 25.62
C GLN A 80 -23.98 27.86 27.03
N TYR A 81 -23.10 28.68 27.62
CA TYR A 81 -22.58 28.50 28.98
C TYR A 81 -23.23 29.42 30.01
N VAL A 82 -24.27 30.16 29.63
CA VAL A 82 -25.00 31.08 30.51
C VAL A 82 -26.47 30.72 30.47
N GLN A 83 -27.08 30.60 31.66
CA GLN A 83 -28.52 30.44 31.81
C GLN A 83 -29.13 31.66 32.47
N ALA A 84 -30.28 32.10 32.00
CA ALA A 84 -31.09 33.14 32.61
C ALA A 84 -32.43 32.58 33.07
N LEU A 85 -33.06 33.23 34.05
CA LEU A 85 -34.41 32.87 34.50
C LEU A 85 -35.45 33.48 33.57
N TYR A 86 -36.23 32.62 32.92
CA TYR A 86 -37.37 33.00 32.11
C TYR A 86 -38.61 32.24 32.57
N ARG A 87 -39.63 32.97 33.05
CA ARG A 87 -40.91 32.40 33.52
C ARG A 87 -40.71 31.21 34.48
N SER A 88 -39.86 31.39 35.48
CA SER A 88 -39.50 30.38 36.49
C SER A 88 -38.71 29.17 35.99
N ASN A 89 -38.25 29.17 34.73
CA ASN A 89 -37.37 28.14 34.17
C ASN A 89 -35.98 28.73 33.86
N ARG A 90 -34.94 27.91 33.97
CA ARG A 90 -33.60 28.26 33.48
C ARG A 90 -33.52 27.94 32.00
N VAL A 91 -33.25 28.95 31.18
CA VAL A 91 -33.06 28.82 29.73
C VAL A 91 -31.64 29.25 29.36
N TYR A 92 -31.04 28.56 28.40
CA TYR A 92 -29.74 29.00 27.85
C TYR A 92 -29.92 30.33 27.11
N VAL A 93 -28.92 31.19 27.21
CA VAL A 93 -28.95 32.52 26.59
C VAL A 93 -28.65 32.38 25.09
N GLU A 94 -29.69 32.06 24.33
CA GLU A 94 -29.69 31.90 22.87
C GLU A 94 -30.48 33.04 22.20
N PRO A 95 -30.27 33.31 20.88
CA PRO A 95 -30.91 34.43 20.18
C PRO A 95 -32.43 34.52 20.31
N GLU A 96 -33.12 33.38 20.38
CA GLU A 96 -34.58 33.33 20.57
C GLU A 96 -35.02 33.95 21.92
N TYR A 97 -34.17 33.90 22.94
CA TYR A 97 -34.47 34.39 24.28
C TYR A 97 -33.97 35.81 24.55
N TYR A 98 -33.20 36.45 23.67
CA TYR A 98 -32.67 37.80 23.92
C TYR A 98 -33.77 38.82 24.18
N ARG A 99 -34.76 38.90 23.29
CA ARG A 99 -35.88 39.85 23.44
C ARG A 99 -36.78 39.51 24.64
N PRO A 100 -37.22 38.25 24.85
CA PRO A 100 -38.00 37.90 26.04
C PRO A 100 -37.30 38.15 27.38
N LEU A 101 -35.97 38.07 27.41
CA LEU A 101 -35.14 38.34 28.59
C LEU A 101 -34.73 39.81 28.72
N GLY A 102 -35.11 40.69 27.78
CA GLY A 102 -34.69 42.09 27.78
C GLY A 102 -33.20 42.31 27.48
N ILE A 103 -32.50 41.29 26.96
CA ILE A 103 -31.08 41.36 26.62
C ILE A 103 -30.94 42.13 25.30
N PRO A 104 -30.22 43.28 25.29
CA PRO A 104 -30.05 44.04 24.07
C PRO A 104 -29.09 43.35 23.10
N THR A 105 -29.36 43.52 21.81
CA THR A 105 -28.42 43.14 20.76
C THR A 105 -27.33 44.21 20.63
N VAL A 106 -26.07 43.80 20.74
CA VAL A 106 -24.91 44.69 20.71
C VAL A 106 -23.98 44.35 19.54
N VAL A 107 -23.03 45.26 19.27
CA VAL A 107 -21.95 45.05 18.32
C VAL A 107 -20.61 45.07 19.05
N PHE A 108 -19.66 44.24 18.59
CA PHE A 108 -18.30 44.22 19.14
C PHE A 108 -17.39 45.20 18.38
N GLU A 109 -17.28 46.41 18.91
CA GLU A 109 -16.34 47.43 18.44
C GLU A 109 -14.99 47.25 19.13
N PHE A 110 -14.08 46.48 18.51
CA PHE A 110 -12.80 46.07 19.12
C PHE A 110 -12.06 47.23 19.79
N ASP A 111 -11.80 48.31 19.04
CA ASP A 111 -10.97 49.42 19.51
C ASP A 111 -11.57 50.08 20.76
N ARG A 112 -12.86 50.41 20.72
CA ARG A 112 -13.56 51.06 21.84
C ARG A 112 -13.68 50.13 23.05
N TYR A 113 -13.98 48.86 22.81
CA TYR A 113 -14.20 47.89 23.86
C TYR A 113 -12.91 47.56 24.61
N TRP A 114 -11.82 47.31 23.88
CA TRP A 114 -10.51 47.03 24.47
C TRP A 114 -9.95 48.22 25.22
N ASP A 115 -10.02 49.41 24.63
CA ASP A 115 -9.57 50.65 25.28
C ASP A 115 -10.30 50.92 26.60
N ARG A 116 -11.61 50.64 26.64
CA ARG A 116 -12.42 50.89 27.83
C ARG A 116 -12.14 49.87 28.94
N ASN A 117 -12.01 48.59 28.59
CA ASN A 117 -12.05 47.51 29.58
C ASN A 117 -10.67 46.93 29.92
N TYR A 118 -9.66 47.11 29.06
CA TYR A 118 -8.41 46.33 29.14
C TYR A 118 -7.12 47.13 29.15
N ARG A 119 -7.12 48.47 29.14
CA ARG A 119 -5.88 49.29 29.19
C ARG A 119 -4.88 48.90 30.28
N GLY A 120 -5.37 48.43 31.42
CA GLY A 120 -4.53 47.99 32.55
C GLY A 120 -4.19 46.50 32.55
N ARG A 121 -4.47 45.74 31.48
CA ARG A 121 -4.21 44.29 31.42
C ARG A 121 -2.96 43.98 30.60
N ASP A 122 -2.21 42.97 31.00
CA ASP A 122 -0.93 42.62 30.36
C ASP A 122 -1.05 42.34 28.86
N PHE A 123 -2.12 41.66 28.44
CA PHE A 123 -2.35 41.35 27.03
C PHE A 123 -2.71 42.58 26.17
N TYR A 124 -2.96 43.74 26.79
CA TYR A 124 -3.25 44.98 26.06
C TYR A 124 -2.05 45.49 25.26
N ARG A 125 -0.81 45.14 25.66
CA ARG A 125 0.39 45.45 24.86
C ARG A 125 0.37 44.82 23.48
N ASP A 126 -0.36 43.71 23.33
CA ASP A 126 -0.54 42.98 22.07
C ASP A 126 -1.83 43.40 21.35
N ARG A 127 -2.44 44.55 21.69
CA ARG A 127 -3.72 45.03 21.14
C ARG A 127 -3.74 45.01 19.61
N ASP A 128 -2.67 45.48 18.95
CA ASP A 128 -2.62 45.52 17.48
C ASP A 128 -2.62 44.12 16.84
N ARG A 129 -2.07 43.13 17.53
CA ARG A 129 -2.14 41.73 17.13
C ARG A 129 -3.58 41.21 17.20
N TRP A 130 -4.32 41.58 18.24
CA TRP A 130 -5.72 41.17 18.44
C TRP A 130 -6.72 41.97 17.58
N ARG A 131 -6.37 43.20 17.22
CA ARG A 131 -7.18 44.10 16.36
C ARG A 131 -7.36 43.56 14.95
N ARG A 132 -6.35 42.87 14.41
CA ARG A 132 -6.39 42.25 13.07
C ARG A 132 -7.33 41.04 12.98
N GLY A 133 -8.08 40.75 14.05
CA GLY A 133 -8.93 39.59 14.21
C GLY A 133 -8.14 38.41 14.80
N PRO A 134 -8.77 37.50 15.54
CA PRO A 134 -8.07 36.31 16.03
C PRO A 134 -7.75 35.26 14.93
N ASP A 135 -8.26 35.46 13.72
CA ASP A 135 -8.24 34.48 12.63
C ASP A 135 -6.97 34.53 11.77
N TRP A 136 -6.08 35.52 11.94
CA TRP A 136 -4.80 35.59 11.19
C TRP A 136 -3.84 34.42 11.49
N ALA A 137 -4.09 33.66 12.57
CA ALA A 137 -3.36 32.43 12.86
C ALA A 137 -3.88 31.22 12.05
N GLU A 138 -5.05 31.30 11.42
CA GLU A 138 -5.67 30.19 10.67
C GLU A 138 -5.39 30.19 9.17
N ASP A 139 -5.30 31.35 8.53
CA ASP A 139 -5.10 31.40 7.07
C ASP A 139 -3.74 30.85 6.64
N GLY A 140 -2.72 30.97 7.50
CA GLY A 140 -1.44 30.32 7.29
C GLY A 140 -1.50 28.81 7.53
N ASP A 141 -1.98 28.39 8.71
CA ASP A 141 -1.87 27.01 9.17
C ASP A 141 -2.74 26.04 8.36
N TRP A 142 -3.97 26.43 7.96
CA TRP A 142 -4.83 25.58 7.13
C TRP A 142 -4.32 25.41 5.69
N GLN A 143 -3.72 26.45 5.11
CA GLN A 143 -3.14 26.35 3.76
C GLN A 143 -1.89 25.48 3.78
N TRP A 144 -0.98 25.70 4.74
CA TRP A 144 0.22 24.87 4.91
C TRP A 144 -0.13 23.41 5.17
N ARG A 145 -1.08 23.12 6.07
CA ARG A 145 -1.48 21.75 6.40
C ARG A 145 -2.14 21.01 5.21
N ARG A 146 -2.96 21.71 4.42
CA ARG A 146 -3.56 21.16 3.19
C ARG A 146 -2.51 20.94 2.10
N GLU A 147 -1.53 21.83 1.99
CA GLU A 147 -0.45 21.71 1.00
C GLU A 147 0.55 20.62 1.40
N GLU A 148 0.85 20.47 2.69
CA GLU A 148 1.66 19.39 3.24
C GLU A 148 0.99 18.03 3.05
N GLU A 149 -0.32 17.93 3.32
CA GLU A 149 -1.09 16.70 3.06
C GLU A 149 -1.09 16.33 1.57
N ARG A 150 -1.19 17.33 0.67
CA ARG A 150 -1.03 17.12 -0.78
C ARG A 150 0.35 16.60 -1.15
N ARG A 151 1.41 17.21 -0.61
CA ARG A 151 2.80 16.78 -0.84
C ARG A 151 3.05 15.37 -0.30
N ASP A 152 2.50 15.04 0.86
CA ASP A 152 2.57 13.70 1.45
C ASP A 152 1.84 12.65 0.62
N ARG A 153 0.66 13.00 0.09
CA ARG A 153 -0.08 12.13 -0.82
C ARG A 153 0.71 11.89 -2.11
N GLN A 154 1.34 12.92 -2.66
CA GLN A 154 2.21 12.80 -3.83
C GLN A 154 3.45 11.94 -3.55
N ARG A 155 4.10 12.11 -2.39
CA ARG A 155 5.24 11.29 -1.97
C ARG A 155 4.86 9.81 -1.86
N ARG A 156 3.72 9.51 -1.24
CA ARG A 156 3.20 8.13 -1.13
C ARG A 156 2.92 7.52 -2.50
N GLN A 157 2.22 8.23 -3.38
CA GLN A 157 1.94 7.74 -4.74
C GLN A 157 3.22 7.50 -5.55
N GLN A 158 4.24 8.36 -5.39
CA GLN A 158 5.53 8.15 -6.05
C GLN A 158 6.29 6.94 -5.48
N ALA A 159 6.24 6.74 -4.16
CA ALA A 159 6.85 5.57 -3.53
C ALA A 159 6.19 4.26 -3.99
N GLU A 160 4.85 4.21 -3.99
CA GLU A 160 4.06 3.08 -4.47
C GLU A 160 4.35 2.77 -5.95
N ARG A 161 4.45 3.80 -6.80
CA ARG A 161 4.82 3.62 -8.22
C ARG A 161 6.20 2.99 -8.37
N ARG A 162 7.20 3.51 -7.64
CA ARG A 162 8.57 2.97 -7.69
C ARG A 162 8.65 1.53 -7.16
N GLU A 163 7.85 1.21 -6.15
CA GLU A 163 7.77 -0.14 -5.62
C GLU A 163 7.14 -1.10 -6.64
N TRP A 164 6.05 -0.68 -7.28
CA TRP A 164 5.41 -1.44 -8.35
C TRP A 164 6.34 -1.70 -9.53
N GLU A 165 7.09 -0.69 -9.97
CA GLU A 165 8.12 -0.83 -11.03
C GLU A 165 9.19 -1.87 -10.64
N ARG A 166 9.74 -1.79 -9.41
CA ARG A 166 10.72 -2.78 -8.91
C ARG A 166 10.15 -4.19 -8.84
N GLU A 167 8.86 -4.32 -8.52
CA GLU A 167 8.20 -5.62 -8.48
C GLU A 167 8.04 -6.22 -9.89
N GLN A 168 7.68 -5.39 -10.89
CA GLN A 168 7.63 -5.83 -12.29
C GLN A 168 9.00 -6.28 -12.78
N ASP A 169 10.05 -5.49 -12.55
CA ASP A 169 11.42 -5.83 -12.95
C ASP A 169 11.86 -7.17 -12.34
N ARG A 170 11.52 -7.42 -11.07
CA ARG A 170 11.81 -8.69 -10.39
C ARG A 170 11.10 -9.87 -11.04
N ARG A 171 9.80 -9.70 -11.35
CA ARG A 171 9.00 -10.74 -12.03
C ARG A 171 9.53 -11.03 -13.44
N ASP A 172 9.95 -10.00 -14.16
CA ASP A 172 10.56 -10.16 -15.49
C ASP A 172 11.89 -10.90 -15.43
N TRP A 173 12.75 -10.54 -14.48
CA TRP A 173 14.01 -11.26 -14.25
C TRP A 173 13.77 -12.73 -13.88
N GLU A 174 12.80 -13.02 -13.01
CA GLU A 174 12.44 -14.40 -12.65
C GLU A 174 11.94 -15.20 -13.87
N ARG A 175 11.12 -14.59 -14.73
CA ARG A 175 10.65 -15.20 -15.99
C ARG A 175 11.81 -15.50 -16.93
N GLU A 176 12.76 -14.59 -17.07
CA GLU A 176 13.94 -14.78 -17.90
C GLU A 176 14.82 -15.92 -17.38
N GLN A 177 15.09 -15.93 -16.07
CA GLN A 177 15.85 -17.00 -15.42
C GLN A 177 15.18 -18.36 -15.57
N ALA A 178 13.84 -18.44 -15.50
CA ALA A 178 13.11 -19.67 -15.75
C ALA A 178 13.34 -20.18 -17.19
N ARG A 179 13.27 -19.30 -18.19
CA ARG A 179 13.53 -19.64 -19.60
C ARG A 179 14.97 -20.09 -19.81
N GLU A 180 15.94 -19.43 -19.20
CA GLU A 180 17.35 -19.84 -19.29
C GLU A 180 17.58 -21.23 -18.70
N ARG A 181 16.97 -21.52 -17.55
CA ARG A 181 17.03 -22.85 -16.90
C ARG A 181 16.39 -23.93 -17.76
N GLU A 182 15.25 -23.64 -18.38
CA GLU A 182 14.59 -24.56 -19.31
C GLU A 182 15.47 -24.84 -20.53
N GLN A 183 15.98 -23.79 -21.20
CA GLN A 183 16.90 -23.94 -22.32
C GLN A 183 18.18 -24.70 -21.94
N ALA A 184 18.70 -24.52 -20.72
CA ALA A 184 19.84 -25.28 -20.22
C ALA A 184 19.51 -26.76 -20.08
N ARG A 185 18.33 -27.11 -19.55
CA ARG A 185 17.84 -28.50 -19.48
C ARG A 185 17.67 -29.10 -20.86
N ASP A 186 17.03 -28.41 -21.79
CA ASP A 186 16.84 -28.88 -23.16
C ASP A 186 18.17 -29.15 -23.87
N ARG A 187 19.15 -28.27 -23.68
CA ARG A 187 20.51 -28.46 -24.20
C ARG A 187 21.21 -29.68 -23.58
N GLN A 188 21.04 -29.90 -22.28
CA GLN A 188 21.59 -31.07 -21.61
C GLN A 188 20.95 -32.35 -22.13
N GLU A 189 19.61 -32.41 -22.18
CA GLU A 189 18.90 -33.57 -22.70
C GLU A 189 19.25 -33.84 -24.17
N ALA A 190 19.43 -32.80 -24.99
CA ALA A 190 19.86 -32.96 -26.38
C ALA A 190 21.25 -33.60 -26.47
N ARG A 191 22.19 -33.24 -25.58
CA ARG A 191 23.51 -33.87 -25.50
C ARG A 191 23.41 -35.32 -25.07
N GLU A 192 22.60 -35.62 -24.06
CA GLU A 192 22.37 -36.99 -23.59
C GLU A 192 21.73 -37.86 -24.68
N ARG A 193 20.73 -37.33 -25.41
CA ARG A 193 20.12 -38.00 -26.57
C ARG A 193 21.16 -38.30 -27.65
N GLN A 194 22.05 -37.36 -27.97
CA GLN A 194 23.12 -37.58 -28.95
C GLN A 194 24.13 -38.62 -28.46
N GLN A 195 24.51 -38.60 -27.19
CA GLN A 195 25.40 -39.60 -26.60
C GLN A 195 24.79 -41.00 -26.67
N TRP A 196 23.53 -41.13 -26.25
CA TRP A 196 22.81 -42.40 -26.29
C TRP A 196 22.70 -42.95 -27.72
N GLN A 197 22.46 -42.09 -28.72
CA GLN A 197 22.47 -42.50 -30.13
C GLN A 197 23.84 -43.02 -30.57
N ARG A 198 24.94 -42.35 -30.19
CA ARG A 198 26.31 -42.79 -30.52
C ARG A 198 26.65 -44.13 -29.87
N GLU A 199 26.28 -44.33 -28.61
CA GLU A 199 26.47 -45.60 -27.89
C GLU A 199 25.68 -46.72 -28.55
N ARG A 200 24.41 -46.48 -28.86
CA ARG A 200 23.57 -47.47 -29.56
C ARG A 200 24.10 -47.84 -30.95
N GLU A 201 24.67 -46.89 -31.69
CA GLU A 201 25.34 -47.19 -32.96
C GLU A 201 26.61 -48.01 -32.78
N ARG A 202 27.41 -47.70 -31.75
CA ARG A 202 28.60 -48.48 -31.38
C ARG A 202 28.23 -49.92 -31.04
N ASP A 203 27.24 -50.12 -30.18
CA ASP A 203 26.75 -51.46 -29.81
C ASP A 203 26.23 -52.23 -31.01
N ARG A 204 25.51 -51.55 -31.92
CA ARG A 204 25.01 -52.16 -33.16
C ARG A 204 26.16 -52.58 -34.08
N ARG A 205 27.22 -51.77 -34.19
CA ARG A 205 28.42 -52.13 -34.97
C ARG A 205 29.12 -53.33 -34.34
N GLU A 206 29.34 -53.30 -33.03
CA GLU A 206 29.98 -54.39 -32.30
C GLU A 206 29.21 -55.71 -32.40
N TRP A 207 27.87 -55.67 -32.33
CA TRP A 207 27.03 -56.86 -32.53
C TRP A 207 27.16 -57.42 -33.96
N ARG A 208 27.20 -56.55 -34.98
CA ARG A 208 27.42 -56.98 -36.38
C ARG A 208 28.79 -57.61 -36.57
N ASP A 209 29.82 -57.04 -35.96
CA ASP A 209 31.19 -57.56 -36.04
C ASP A 209 31.29 -58.92 -35.35
N ARG A 210 30.70 -59.06 -34.15
CA ARG A 210 30.59 -60.35 -33.45
C ARG A 210 29.89 -61.43 -34.28
N ARG A 211 28.75 -61.08 -34.91
CA ARG A 211 28.03 -62.01 -35.78
C ARG A 211 28.86 -62.43 -36.99
N ARG A 212 29.58 -61.49 -37.62
CA ARG A 212 30.47 -61.78 -38.74
C ARG A 212 31.61 -62.72 -38.33
N ASP A 213 32.19 -62.50 -37.15
CA ASP A 213 33.23 -63.38 -36.60
C ASP A 213 32.70 -64.78 -36.29
N GLU A 214 31.46 -64.90 -35.83
CA GLU A 214 30.78 -66.17 -35.61
C GLU A 214 30.51 -66.91 -36.93
N GLU A 215 29.91 -66.24 -37.92
CA GLU A 215 29.70 -66.79 -39.27
C GLU A 215 31.04 -67.26 -39.88
N ARG A 216 32.11 -66.47 -39.74
CA ARG A 216 33.45 -66.86 -40.21
C ARG A 216 33.99 -68.11 -39.50
N ARG A 217 33.70 -68.28 -38.20
CA ARG A 217 34.11 -69.49 -37.45
C ARG A 217 33.30 -70.71 -37.91
N GLU A 218 32.02 -70.55 -38.19
CA GLU A 218 31.16 -71.61 -38.72
C GLU A 218 31.60 -72.03 -40.12
N ASP A 219 31.85 -71.09 -41.03
CA ASP A 219 32.35 -71.35 -42.38
C ASP A 219 33.69 -72.09 -42.35
N ASN A 220 34.66 -71.60 -41.55
CA ASN A 220 35.95 -72.28 -41.38
C ASN A 220 35.78 -73.72 -40.83
N SER A 221 34.83 -73.92 -39.90
CA SER A 221 34.52 -75.24 -39.37
C SER A 221 33.91 -76.18 -40.43
N ALA A 222 32.98 -75.66 -41.24
CA ALA A 222 32.36 -76.39 -42.34
C ALA A 222 33.37 -76.75 -43.45
N GLU A 223 34.25 -75.81 -43.83
CA GLU A 223 35.34 -76.07 -44.78
C GLU A 223 36.29 -77.14 -44.26
N ASN A 224 36.69 -77.06 -42.99
CA ASN A 224 37.55 -78.06 -42.35
C ASN A 224 36.89 -79.45 -42.35
N TYR A 225 35.60 -79.52 -42.02
CA TYR A 225 34.81 -80.76 -42.08
C TYR A 225 34.72 -81.33 -43.51
N GLN A 226 34.47 -80.50 -44.52
CA GLN A 226 34.44 -80.93 -45.93
C GLN A 226 35.82 -81.38 -46.43
N GLY A 227 36.88 -80.70 -46.01
CA GLY A 227 38.27 -81.06 -46.29
C GLY A 227 38.59 -82.46 -45.76
N ALA A 228 38.28 -82.71 -44.48
CA ALA A 228 38.45 -84.02 -43.85
C ALA A 228 37.70 -85.14 -44.62
N ARG A 229 36.46 -84.88 -45.03
CA ARG A 229 35.65 -85.84 -45.80
C ARG A 229 36.21 -86.11 -47.21
N LYS A 230 36.73 -85.09 -47.90
CA LYS A 230 37.38 -85.24 -49.21
C LYS A 230 38.64 -86.08 -49.09
N GLU A 231 39.46 -85.84 -48.06
CA GLU A 231 40.64 -86.65 -47.80
C GLU A 231 40.27 -88.11 -47.52
N GLU A 232 39.25 -88.36 -46.70
CA GLU A 232 38.76 -89.71 -46.41
C GLU A 232 38.30 -90.42 -47.69
N ARG A 233 37.52 -89.75 -48.54
CA ARG A 233 37.10 -90.28 -49.84
C ARG A 233 38.28 -90.54 -50.78
N ALA A 234 39.30 -89.69 -50.76
CA ALA A 234 40.51 -89.88 -51.54
C ALA A 234 41.35 -91.07 -51.03
N ARG A 235 41.39 -91.31 -49.72
CA ARG A 235 42.00 -92.52 -49.13
C ARG A 235 41.26 -93.77 -49.60
N GLN A 236 39.93 -93.80 -49.51
CA GLN A 236 39.09 -94.90 -50.00
C GLN A 236 39.30 -95.18 -51.51
N LEU A 237 39.40 -94.13 -52.34
CA LEU A 237 39.67 -94.27 -53.77
C LEU A 237 41.09 -94.79 -54.07
N ARG A 238 42.09 -94.40 -53.28
CA ARG A 238 43.46 -94.94 -53.42
C ARG A 238 43.51 -96.41 -53.03
N GLU A 239 42.78 -96.81 -51.99
CA GLU A 239 42.60 -98.22 -51.63
C GLU A 239 41.95 -99.00 -52.77
N LEU A 240 40.84 -98.50 -53.33
CA LEU A 240 40.17 -99.12 -54.49
C LEU A 240 41.07 -99.21 -55.75
N ARG A 241 41.92 -98.21 -56.01
CA ARG A 241 42.85 -98.21 -57.15
C ARG A 241 44.02 -99.17 -56.95
N ARG A 242 44.49 -99.32 -55.70
CA ARG A 242 45.51 -100.32 -55.33
C ARG A 242 45.05 -101.75 -55.64
N ASP A 243 43.75 -102.00 -55.53
CA ASP A 243 43.16 -103.30 -55.82
C ASP A 243 42.88 -103.53 -57.32
N GLY A 244 42.89 -102.46 -58.14
CA GLY A 244 42.58 -102.52 -59.59
C GLY A 244 43.78 -102.70 -60.53
N GLU A 245 45.02 -102.57 -60.04
CA GLU A 245 46.24 -102.52 -60.87
C GLU A 245 47.15 -103.76 -60.73
N VAL A 246 46.62 -104.89 -60.26
CA VAL A 246 47.33 -106.18 -60.25
C VAL A 246 46.45 -107.27 -60.84
N ARG A 247 46.40 -107.32 -62.18
CA ARG A 247 46.13 -108.55 -62.96
C ARG A 247 46.52 -108.36 -64.43
N THR A 248 47.82 -108.20 -64.66
CA THR A 248 48.40 -108.46 -65.99
C THR A 248 48.59 -109.96 -66.17
N VAL A 249 47.74 -110.56 -66.99
CA VAL A 249 47.87 -111.95 -67.47
C VAL A 249 48.94 -111.96 -68.58
N PRO A 250 49.96 -112.84 -68.54
CA PRO A 250 51.01 -112.84 -69.56
C PRO A 250 50.51 -113.41 -70.90
N LYS A 251 51.02 -112.83 -72.00
CA LYS A 251 50.78 -113.24 -73.39
C LYS A 251 51.56 -114.52 -73.72
N CYS A 252 50.86 -115.55 -74.17
CA CYS A 252 51.46 -116.74 -74.79
C CYS A 252 51.91 -116.43 -76.23
N VAL A 253 53.10 -116.91 -76.62
CA VAL A 253 53.57 -116.94 -78.02
C VAL A 253 53.85 -118.40 -78.39
N PHE A 254 53.50 -118.72 -79.64
CA PHE A 254 53.21 -120.02 -80.23
C PHE A 254 54.49 -120.73 -80.73
N ASN A 255 55.00 -121.73 -80.00
CA ASN A 255 55.32 -123.08 -80.50
C ASN A 255 56.17 -123.90 -79.51
N ASP A 256 55.70 -125.14 -79.31
CA ASP A 256 56.33 -126.34 -78.78
C ASP A 256 56.60 -126.49 -77.26
N PHE A 257 55.66 -127.25 -76.67
CA PHE A 257 55.78 -128.26 -75.61
C PHE A 257 56.16 -127.85 -74.17
N ALA A 258 55.11 -127.90 -73.33
CA ALA A 258 55.06 -128.25 -71.91
C ALA A 258 55.61 -127.26 -70.86
N CYS A 259 54.71 -126.85 -69.96
CA CYS A 259 54.85 -126.70 -68.49
C CYS A 259 53.50 -126.15 -67.99
N GLU A 260 52.55 -126.98 -67.53
CA GLU A 260 52.44 -127.54 -66.16
C GLU A 260 52.61 -126.49 -65.04
N ASN A 261 51.52 -126.34 -64.28
CA ASN A 261 51.32 -125.39 -63.19
C ASN A 261 51.97 -125.91 -61.90
N ASP A 262 52.55 -124.99 -61.12
CA ASP A 262 52.41 -124.94 -59.66
C ASP A 262 52.12 -123.49 -59.24
#